data_AF-A0A0A1TJ28-F1
#
_entry.id   AF-A0A0A1TJ28-F1
#
_cell.length_a   1.000
_cell.length_b   1.000
_cell.length_c   1.000
_cell.angle_alpha   90.00
_cell.angle_beta   90.00
_cell.angle_gamma   90.00
#
_symmetry.space_group_name_H-M   'P 1'
#
loop_
_entity.id
_entity.type
_entity.pdbx_description
1 polymer ?
#
loop_
_entity_poly.entity_id
_entity_poly.type
_entity_poly.pdbx_seq_one_letter_code
_entity_poly.pdbx_strand_id
1 'polypeptide(L)'
;MSFDILHDRLTALQETTAQLRELIDRLETLKFQPGSVPLGTDEEDSVSGELSSEITSILRIVTDDQELLQEDIGYLRADGENKSRLLEGVRKVSEELASHRTSFRKARLTAKRNIAEAQKLERQLIMKSYTQPATTTSDEPSEETSNPVPVQILRRRTQQHNHSSLSEVDQETVGASSNVTNALRRTHDLIASELSRSEFAHQTLTESSAALKQLDESYGSLDTMLVKSRDLLGTLLKSQKSDTWYLQTAMYMLMVTLGWLIFRRLLYGPIWWLVLFPVRILFGVGWKVSSIVAPAKPVASPARAHELNAKQQVEVEGLPGEDLPTIDTHEDHKSLPIVEIVDDAVKTATNEATERLDDAQSDTRIADEL
;
A
#
# COMPACT_ATOMS: atom_id res chain seq x y z
N MET A 1 2.19 21.96 32.27
CA MET A 1 3.57 22.28 31.87
C MET A 1 3.66 23.77 31.54
N SER A 2 4.82 24.41 31.74
CA SER A 2 5.01 25.81 31.31
C SER A 2 5.17 25.88 29.79
N PHE A 3 4.74 27.00 29.20
CA PHE A 3 4.80 27.25 27.76
C PHE A 3 6.23 27.15 27.20
N ASP A 4 7.22 27.62 27.94
CA ASP A 4 8.64 27.62 27.51
C ASP A 4 9.16 26.20 27.28
N ILE A 5 8.81 25.25 28.16
CA ILE A 5 9.22 23.84 28.02
C ILE A 5 8.65 23.22 26.73
N LEU A 6 7.43 23.59 26.36
CA LEU A 6 6.78 23.11 25.15
C LEU A 6 7.38 23.72 23.89
N HIS A 7 7.82 24.97 23.98
CA HIS A 7 8.55 25.62 22.90
C HIS A 7 9.93 24.96 22.70
N ASP A 8 10.66 24.71 23.78
CA ASP A 8 11.96 24.02 23.75
C ASP A 8 11.83 22.59 23.19
N ARG A 9 10.73 21.89 23.51
CA ARG A 9 10.46 20.57 22.96
C ARG A 9 10.09 20.62 21.47
N LEU A 10 9.39 21.67 21.03
CA LEU A 10 9.11 21.88 19.61
C LEU A 10 10.39 22.18 18.82
N THR A 11 11.31 22.98 19.37
CA THR A 11 12.59 23.26 18.69
C THR A 11 13.47 22.01 18.63
N ALA A 12 13.51 21.21 19.69
CA ALA A 12 14.17 19.90 19.68
C ALA A 12 13.55 18.94 18.64
N LEU A 13 12.22 18.94 18.52
CA LEU A 13 11.52 18.16 17.48
C LEU A 13 11.88 18.63 16.07
N GLN A 14 11.98 19.94 15.85
CA GLN A 14 12.45 20.49 14.57
C GLN A 14 13.89 20.09 14.26
N GLU A 15 14.79 20.10 15.24
CA GLU A 15 16.17 19.66 15.07
C GLU A 15 16.26 18.18 14.68
N THR A 16 15.53 17.30 15.37
CA THR A 16 15.49 15.86 15.04
C THR A 16 14.89 15.59 13.65
N THR A 17 13.89 16.37 13.21
CA THR A 17 13.36 16.28 11.84
C THR A 17 14.37 16.73 10.77
N ALA A 18 15.24 17.70 11.10
CA ALA A 18 16.32 18.11 10.22
C ALA A 18 17.39 17.00 10.09
N GLN A 19 17.75 16.35 11.19
CA GLN A 19 18.65 15.18 11.19
C GLN A 19 18.06 14.03 10.36
N LEU A 20 16.76 13.76 10.52
CA LEU A 20 16.03 12.75 9.73
C LEU A 20 16.14 13.03 8.22
N ARG A 21 16.03 14.30 7.81
CA ARG A 21 16.18 14.70 6.41
C ARG A 21 17.57 14.39 5.87
N GLU A 22 18.62 14.68 6.65
CA GLU A 22 20.01 14.40 6.26
C GLU A 22 20.25 12.90 6.08
N LEU A 23 19.72 12.07 6.98
CA LEU A 23 19.83 10.61 6.87
C LEU A 23 19.11 10.07 5.63
N ILE A 24 17.93 10.61 5.29
CA ILE A 24 17.20 10.24 4.08
C ILE A 24 17.99 10.60 2.82
N ASP A 25 18.58 11.80 2.77
CA ASP A 25 19.40 12.24 1.63
C ASP A 25 20.69 11.41 1.50
N ARG A 26 21.29 11.04 2.64
CA ARG A 26 22.42 10.12 2.69
C ARG A 26 22.06 8.73 2.19
N LEU A 27 20.86 8.22 2.50
CA LEU A 27 20.39 6.93 1.97
C LEU A 27 20.17 6.98 0.45
N GLU A 28 19.65 8.09 -0.06
CA GLU A 28 19.38 8.28 -1.49
C GLU A 28 20.66 8.36 -2.31
N THR A 29 21.68 9.04 -1.80
CA THR A 29 22.96 9.28 -2.49
C THR A 29 23.98 8.15 -2.30
N LEU A 30 23.69 7.16 -1.46
CA LEU A 30 24.57 6.03 -1.18
C LEU A 30 24.84 5.21 -2.44
N LYS A 31 26.11 5.13 -2.86
CA LYS A 31 26.57 4.29 -3.96
C LYS A 31 27.39 3.13 -3.42
N PHE A 32 27.14 1.95 -3.97
CA PHE A 32 27.85 0.73 -3.58
C PHE A 32 29.00 0.48 -4.55
N GLN A 33 30.17 0.15 -4.00
CA GLN A 33 31.31 -0.26 -4.80
C GLN A 33 31.13 -1.75 -5.18
N PRO A 34 31.43 -2.15 -6.43
CA PRO A 34 31.42 -3.57 -6.79
C PRO A 34 32.39 -4.35 -5.88
N GLY A 35 31.86 -5.36 -5.21
CA GLY A 35 32.54 -6.25 -4.26
C GLY A 35 32.20 -5.98 -2.79
N SER A 36 31.52 -4.87 -2.46
CA SER A 36 31.12 -4.54 -1.08
C SER A 36 29.65 -4.87 -0.77
N VAL A 37 28.94 -5.47 -1.73
CA VAL A 37 27.53 -5.81 -1.59
C VAL A 37 27.42 -7.24 -1.06
N PRO A 38 26.72 -7.48 0.06
CA PRO A 38 26.50 -8.83 0.54
C PRO A 38 25.70 -9.62 -0.52
N LEU A 39 26.19 -10.82 -0.86
CA LEU A 39 25.48 -11.76 -1.75
C LEU A 39 24.29 -12.45 -1.06
N GLY A 40 24.15 -12.26 0.26
CA GLY A 40 23.10 -12.84 1.09
C GLY A 40 21.79 -12.08 1.03
N THR A 41 20.72 -12.76 1.45
CA THR A 41 19.36 -12.22 1.62
C THR A 41 19.24 -11.15 2.69
N ASP A 42 20.30 -10.95 3.47
CA ASP A 42 20.28 -10.18 4.70
C ASP A 42 20.70 -8.74 4.38
N GLU A 43 19.74 -7.99 3.82
CA GLU A 43 19.87 -6.55 3.58
C GLU A 43 20.14 -5.77 4.88
N GLU A 44 19.91 -6.38 6.05
CA GLU A 44 20.11 -5.81 7.38
C GLU A 44 21.58 -5.56 7.72
N ASP A 45 22.50 -6.39 7.22
CA ASP A 45 23.95 -6.23 7.45
C ASP A 45 24.61 -5.19 6.53
N SER A 46 23.85 -4.64 5.58
CA SER A 46 24.35 -3.60 4.68
C SER A 46 24.30 -2.23 5.35
N VAL A 47 25.23 -1.34 5.01
CA VAL A 47 25.20 0.08 5.44
C VAL A 47 23.85 0.76 5.14
N SER A 48 23.19 0.38 4.03
CA SER A 48 21.83 0.84 3.74
C SER A 48 20.76 0.28 4.68
N GLY A 49 20.90 -0.96 5.13
CA GLY A 49 20.01 -1.61 6.08
C GLY A 49 20.09 -0.94 7.45
N GLU A 50 21.32 -0.74 7.95
CA GLU A 50 21.60 0.02 9.16
C GLU A 50 20.97 1.42 9.11
N LEU A 51 21.26 2.19 8.05
CA LEU A 51 20.73 3.54 7.88
C LEU A 51 19.20 3.54 7.75
N SER A 52 18.62 2.53 7.08
CA SER A 52 17.16 2.37 6.98
C SER A 52 16.54 2.09 8.34
N SER A 53 17.15 1.23 9.16
CA SER A 53 16.67 0.90 10.51
C SER A 53 16.74 2.11 11.44
N GLU A 54 17.83 2.87 11.39
CA GLU A 54 18.01 4.12 12.13
C GLU A 54 16.95 5.16 11.74
N ILE A 55 16.73 5.36 10.43
CA ILE A 55 15.67 6.26 9.93
C ILE A 55 14.29 5.83 10.45
N THR A 56 13.97 4.53 10.42
CA THR A 56 12.67 4.05 10.93
C THR A 56 12.52 4.23 12.44
N SER A 57 13.60 4.07 13.20
CA SER A 57 13.61 4.31 14.64
C SER A 57 13.36 5.78 14.96
N ILE A 58 14.09 6.69 14.31
CA ILE A 58 13.93 8.14 14.48
C ILE A 58 12.54 8.58 14.02
N LEU A 59 12.03 8.06 12.91
CA LEU A 59 10.69 8.37 12.43
C LEU A 59 9.62 8.02 13.46
N ARG A 60 9.77 6.88 14.16
CA ARG A 60 8.87 6.47 15.23
C ARG A 60 8.95 7.42 16.42
N ILE A 61 10.17 7.69 16.91
CA ILE A 61 10.39 8.60 18.05
C ILE A 61 9.79 9.99 17.77
N VAL A 62 10.07 10.56 16.59
CA VAL A 62 9.56 11.88 16.18
C VAL A 62 8.03 11.88 16.04
N THR A 63 7.44 10.77 15.58
CA THR A 63 5.96 10.65 15.51
C THR A 63 5.36 10.63 16.91
N ASP A 64 5.92 9.82 17.81
CA ASP A 64 5.45 9.68 19.19
C ASP A 64 5.61 11.01 19.96
N ASP A 65 6.72 11.73 19.75
CA ASP A 65 6.96 13.06 20.33
C ASP A 65 6.01 14.13 19.79
N GLN A 66 5.67 14.08 18.51
CA GLN A 66 4.70 14.98 17.89
C GLN A 66 3.29 14.77 18.44
N GLU A 67 2.88 13.52 18.65
CA GLU A 67 1.59 13.17 19.26
C GLU A 67 1.53 13.63 20.72
N LEU A 68 2.57 13.33 21.50
CA LEU A 68 2.64 13.72 22.90
C LEU A 68 2.64 15.25 23.07
N LEU A 69 3.38 15.98 22.22
CA LEU A 69 3.40 17.44 22.26
C LEU A 69 2.05 18.04 21.83
N GLN A 70 1.33 17.42 20.89
CA GLN A 70 -0.04 17.82 20.55
C GLN A 70 -1.01 17.64 21.74
N GLU A 71 -0.88 16.55 22.49
CA GLU A 71 -1.68 16.28 23.69
C GLU A 71 -1.36 17.28 24.81
N ASP A 72 -0.08 17.52 25.08
CA ASP A 72 0.39 18.47 26.09
C ASP A 72 -0.12 19.91 25.82
N ILE A 73 -0.16 20.30 24.54
CA ILE A 73 -0.74 21.58 24.12
C ILE A 73 -2.25 21.60 24.33
N GLY A 74 -2.92 20.46 24.12
CA GLY A 74 -4.33 20.26 24.45
C GLY A 74 -4.64 20.67 25.89
N TYR A 75 -3.82 20.24 26.86
CA TYR A 75 -3.97 20.49 28.29
C TYR A 75 -3.61 21.90 28.76
N LEU A 76 -2.90 22.70 27.96
CA LEU A 76 -2.61 24.10 28.31
C LEU A 76 -3.92 24.91 28.44
N ARG A 77 -4.07 25.56 29.60
CA ARG A 77 -5.15 26.52 29.90
C ARG A 77 -5.12 27.64 28.84
N ALA A 78 -6.30 28.05 28.39
CA ALA A 78 -6.56 28.92 27.24
C ALA A 78 -5.68 30.18 27.16
N ASP A 79 -4.48 30.03 26.59
CA ASP A 79 -3.61 31.12 26.18
C ASP A 79 -3.67 31.21 24.64
N GLY A 80 -4.74 31.84 24.14
CA GLY A 80 -5.26 31.61 22.79
C GLY A 80 -4.27 31.88 21.67
N GLU A 81 -3.47 32.95 21.75
CA GLU A 81 -2.55 33.33 20.68
C GLU A 81 -1.28 32.47 20.68
N ASN A 82 -0.62 32.34 21.83
CA ASN A 82 0.61 31.53 21.98
C ASN A 82 0.34 30.05 21.70
N LYS A 83 -0.80 29.53 22.16
CA LYS A 83 -1.26 28.16 21.86
C LYS A 83 -1.48 27.95 20.37
N SER A 84 -2.12 28.90 19.68
CA SER A 84 -2.36 28.79 18.23
C SER A 84 -1.06 28.77 17.43
N ARG A 85 -0.08 29.60 17.80
CA ARG A 85 1.25 29.62 17.15
C ARG A 85 2.00 28.31 17.34
N LEU A 86 1.92 27.74 18.54
CA LEU A 86 2.56 26.46 18.84
C LEU A 86 1.89 25.31 18.08
N LEU A 87 0.55 25.25 18.05
CA LEU A 87 -0.21 24.28 17.26
C LEU A 87 0.12 24.37 15.76
N GLU A 88 0.28 25.58 15.22
CA GLU A 88 0.69 25.79 13.84
C GLU A 88 2.09 25.22 13.57
N GLY A 89 3.03 25.43 14.49
CA GLY A 89 4.37 24.84 14.40
C GLY A 89 4.34 23.31 14.40
N VAL A 90 3.53 22.69 15.26
CA VAL A 90 3.35 21.23 15.31
C VAL A 90 2.72 20.69 14.03
N ARG A 91 1.71 21.39 13.51
CA ARG A 91 1.05 21.04 12.25
C ARG A 91 2.04 21.11 11.08
N LYS A 92 2.89 22.13 11.04
CA LYS A 92 3.94 22.24 10.03
C LYS A 92 4.91 21.06 10.11
N VAL A 93 5.35 20.70 11.31
CA VAL A 93 6.24 19.54 11.52
C VAL A 93 5.56 18.24 11.11
N SER A 94 4.26 18.06 11.34
CA SER A 94 3.55 16.84 10.92
C SER A 94 3.40 16.74 9.39
N GLU A 95 3.23 17.87 8.70
CA GLU A 95 3.27 17.92 7.24
C GLU A 95 4.66 17.59 6.69
N GLU A 96 5.72 18.14 7.29
CA GLU A 96 7.11 17.81 6.97
C GLU A 96 7.40 16.32 7.19
N LEU A 97 6.92 15.73 8.28
CA LEU A 97 7.05 14.30 8.58
C LEU A 97 6.36 13.42 7.53
N ALA A 98 5.17 13.82 7.06
CA ALA A 98 4.49 13.13 5.96
C ALA A 98 5.31 13.18 4.66
N SER A 99 5.91 14.33 4.35
CA SER A 99 6.84 14.48 3.23
C SER A 99 8.06 13.56 3.39
N HIS A 100 8.71 13.56 4.56
CA HIS A 100 9.86 12.70 4.85
C HIS A 100 9.55 11.21 4.71
N ARG A 101 8.35 10.75 5.08
CA ARG A 101 7.92 9.36 4.86
C ARG A 101 7.88 9.00 3.37
N THR A 102 7.41 9.91 2.51
CA THR A 102 7.40 9.68 1.07
C THR A 102 8.81 9.70 0.48
N SER A 103 9.65 10.64 0.92
CA SER A 103 11.05 10.73 0.50
C SER A 103 11.85 9.52 0.97
N PHE A 104 11.62 9.02 2.17
CA PHE A 104 12.26 7.79 2.67
C PHE A 104 11.90 6.57 1.83
N ARG A 105 10.64 6.41 1.42
CA ARG A 105 10.24 5.33 0.50
C ARG A 105 10.98 5.43 -0.84
N LYS A 106 11.13 6.64 -1.38
CA LYS A 106 11.89 6.89 -2.61
C LYS A 106 13.37 6.57 -2.42
N ALA A 107 14.00 7.09 -1.36
CA ALA A 107 15.40 6.85 -1.00
C ALA A 107 15.69 5.36 -0.79
N ARG A 108 14.77 4.61 -0.16
CA ARG A 108 14.91 3.17 0.01
C ARG A 108 14.86 2.41 -1.33
N LEU A 109 14.00 2.85 -2.25
CA LEU A 109 13.93 2.27 -3.59
C LEU A 109 15.16 2.62 -4.43
N THR A 110 15.69 3.84 -4.33
CA THR A 110 16.93 4.22 -5.02
C THR A 110 18.12 3.45 -4.45
N ALA A 111 18.24 3.33 -3.13
CA ALA A 111 19.27 2.50 -2.50
C ALA A 111 19.21 1.04 -2.98
N LYS A 112 18.02 0.42 -3.02
CA LYS A 112 17.84 -0.94 -3.59
C LYS A 112 18.24 -1.03 -5.06
N ARG A 113 17.92 -0.01 -5.88
CA ARG A 113 18.37 0.06 -7.28
C ARG A 113 19.88 0.15 -7.37
N ASN A 114 20.51 0.99 -6.55
CA ASN A 114 21.97 1.17 -6.52
C ASN A 114 22.68 -0.14 -6.13
N ILE A 115 22.13 -0.90 -5.17
CA ILE A 115 22.62 -2.26 -4.82
C ILE A 115 22.54 -3.20 -6.03
N ALA A 116 21.37 -3.25 -6.68
CA ALA A 116 21.16 -4.13 -7.83
C ALA A 116 22.05 -3.75 -9.03
N GLU A 117 22.30 -2.45 -9.23
CA GLU A 117 23.23 -1.95 -10.23
C GLU A 117 24.67 -2.37 -9.92
N ALA A 118 25.12 -2.23 -8.68
CA ALA A 118 26.44 -2.69 -8.25
C ALA A 118 26.62 -4.20 -8.45
N GLN A 119 25.63 -5.02 -8.07
CA GLN A 119 25.66 -6.48 -8.29
C GLN A 119 25.73 -6.83 -9.79
N LYS A 120 25.02 -6.10 -10.65
CA LYS A 120 25.10 -6.30 -12.10
C LYS A 120 26.50 -5.96 -12.62
N LEU A 121 27.10 -4.88 -12.15
CA LEU A 121 28.47 -4.50 -12.53
C LEU A 121 29.49 -5.56 -12.09
N GLU A 122 29.35 -6.13 -10.89
CA GLU A 122 30.19 -7.25 -10.44
C GLU A 122 30.10 -8.45 -11.37
N ARG A 123 28.88 -8.88 -11.71
CA ARG A 123 28.66 -10.00 -12.65
C ARG A 123 29.28 -9.71 -14.02
N GLN A 124 29.18 -8.47 -14.51
CA GLN A 124 29.80 -8.08 -15.76
C GLN A 124 31.33 -8.07 -15.68
N LEU A 125 31.92 -7.61 -14.57
CA LEU A 125 33.37 -7.64 -14.37
C LEU A 125 33.90 -9.07 -14.31
N ILE A 126 33.19 -9.95 -13.62
CA ILE A 126 33.50 -11.39 -13.56
C ILE A 126 33.37 -12.02 -14.96
N MET A 127 32.31 -11.73 -15.70
CA MET A 127 32.16 -12.23 -17.08
C MET A 127 33.30 -11.74 -17.99
N LYS A 128 33.67 -10.47 -17.90
CA LYS A 128 34.78 -9.90 -18.67
C LYS A 128 36.10 -10.59 -18.36
N SER A 129 36.39 -10.90 -17.10
CA SER A 129 37.62 -11.62 -16.74
C SER A 129 37.64 -13.06 -17.29
N TYR A 130 36.50 -13.73 -17.43
CA TYR A 130 36.43 -15.06 -18.07
C TYR A 130 36.50 -15.01 -19.59
N THR A 131 35.92 -13.97 -20.20
CA THR A 131 35.88 -13.82 -21.68
C THR A 131 37.12 -13.16 -22.26
N GLN A 132 38.03 -12.62 -21.45
CA GLN A 132 39.28 -12.06 -21.93
C GLN A 132 40.21 -13.19 -22.40
N PRO A 133 40.41 -13.38 -23.72
CA PRO A 133 41.32 -14.40 -24.20
C PRO A 133 42.74 -13.98 -23.81
N ALA A 134 43.53 -14.93 -23.31
CA ALA A 134 44.97 -14.75 -23.19
C ALA A 134 45.53 -14.49 -24.59
N THR A 135 45.69 -13.22 -24.97
CA THR A 135 46.45 -12.83 -26.15
C THR A 135 47.91 -13.11 -25.85
N THR A 136 48.34 -14.35 -26.11
CA THR A 136 49.72 -14.64 -26.48
C THR A 136 50.04 -13.84 -27.73
N THR A 137 50.66 -12.68 -27.58
CA THR A 137 51.31 -11.99 -28.69
C THR A 137 52.78 -11.89 -28.35
N SER A 138 53.56 -12.63 -29.12
CA SER A 138 55.02 -12.59 -29.17
C SER A 138 55.53 -11.19 -29.56
N ASP A 139 56.77 -10.93 -29.17
CA ASP A 139 57.74 -9.97 -29.74
C ASP A 139 57.76 -8.52 -29.20
N GLU A 140 58.52 -8.27 -28.11
CA GLU A 140 59.87 -7.66 -28.18
C GLU A 140 60.59 -7.72 -26.80
N PRO A 141 61.94 -7.68 -26.75
CA PRO A 141 62.73 -7.93 -25.55
C PRO A 141 63.09 -6.65 -24.78
N SER A 142 63.17 -6.76 -23.44
CA SER A 142 64.30 -6.33 -22.58
C SER A 142 63.88 -5.77 -21.21
N GLU A 143 64.60 -6.26 -20.19
CA GLU A 143 64.93 -5.67 -18.87
C GLU A 143 64.01 -5.90 -17.64
N GLU A 144 64.45 -6.88 -16.83
CA GLU A 144 64.61 -6.91 -15.36
C GLU A 144 63.82 -5.88 -14.52
N THR A 145 62.99 -6.25 -13.54
CA THR A 145 63.41 -6.73 -12.21
C THR A 145 62.19 -7.09 -11.32
N SER A 146 62.36 -8.12 -10.48
CA SER A 146 61.60 -8.48 -9.25
C SER A 146 60.19 -9.11 -9.32
N ASN A 147 60.21 -10.42 -9.07
CA ASN A 147 59.14 -11.35 -8.65
C ASN A 147 58.54 -11.00 -7.25
N PRO A 148 57.36 -11.57 -6.81
CA PRO A 148 57.05 -13.01 -6.89
C PRO A 148 55.58 -13.50 -7.17
N VAL A 149 55.49 -14.54 -8.02
CA VAL A 149 54.82 -15.89 -7.93
C VAL A 149 53.45 -15.99 -7.21
N PRO A 150 52.41 -16.74 -7.69
CA PRO A 150 52.57 -18.07 -8.31
C PRO A 150 51.62 -18.58 -9.42
N VAL A 151 52.11 -19.67 -10.05
CA VAL A 151 51.43 -20.90 -10.55
C VAL A 151 51.59 -21.22 -12.06
N GLN A 152 52.72 -21.88 -12.33
CA GLN A 152 52.91 -23.13 -13.11
C GLN A 152 52.18 -23.33 -14.45
N ILE A 153 52.93 -23.21 -15.55
CA ILE A 153 52.65 -23.90 -16.81
C ILE A 153 53.85 -24.78 -17.19
N LEU A 154 53.52 -26.02 -17.54
CA LEU A 154 54.35 -27.17 -17.88
C LEU A 154 55.63 -26.83 -18.67
N ARG A 155 56.79 -27.04 -18.04
CA ARG A 155 58.08 -27.09 -18.73
C ARG A 155 58.26 -28.49 -19.32
N ARG A 156 58.16 -28.60 -20.66
CA ARG A 156 58.51 -29.82 -21.42
C ARG A 156 60.01 -30.10 -21.22
N ARG A 157 60.32 -30.98 -20.27
CA ARG A 157 61.68 -31.46 -19.99
C ARG A 157 62.04 -32.50 -21.03
N THR A 158 62.81 -32.11 -22.04
CA THR A 158 63.51 -33.05 -22.92
C THR A 158 64.56 -33.77 -22.08
N GLN A 159 64.25 -34.97 -21.61
CA GLN A 159 65.25 -35.83 -20.98
C GLN A 159 66.13 -36.42 -22.08
N GLN A 160 67.39 -35.98 -22.11
CA GLN A 160 68.49 -36.71 -22.73
C GLN A 160 68.58 -38.10 -22.07
N HIS A 161 68.25 -39.14 -22.81
CA HIS A 161 68.60 -40.51 -22.42
C HIS A 161 69.84 -40.93 -23.21
N ASN A 162 70.98 -40.87 -22.52
CA ASN A 162 72.19 -41.59 -22.89
C ASN A 162 71.90 -43.09 -22.81
N HIS A 163 71.89 -43.81 -23.95
CA HIS A 163 72.05 -45.26 -23.98
C HIS A 163 72.83 -45.66 -25.23
N SER A 164 74.08 -46.07 -25.00
CA SER A 164 74.99 -46.63 -25.98
C SER A 164 74.80 -48.16 -26.08
N SER A 165 74.79 -48.68 -27.31
CA SER A 165 75.03 -50.08 -27.73
C SER A 165 73.90 -51.13 -27.69
N LEU A 166 72.73 -50.85 -28.28
CA LEU A 166 71.80 -51.91 -28.72
C LEU A 166 71.34 -51.67 -30.17
N SER A 167 71.03 -52.76 -30.88
CA SER A 167 70.55 -52.75 -32.26
C SER A 167 69.23 -51.99 -32.38
N GLU A 168 69.05 -51.23 -33.47
CA GLU A 168 67.91 -50.34 -33.74
C GLU A 168 66.54 -51.05 -33.59
N VAL A 169 66.47 -52.34 -33.93
CA VAL A 169 65.26 -53.16 -33.82
C VAL A 169 64.87 -53.48 -32.38
N ASP A 170 65.85 -53.70 -31.48
CA ASP A 170 65.59 -53.92 -30.06
C ASP A 170 65.22 -52.59 -29.36
N GLN A 171 65.76 -51.47 -29.84
CA GLN A 171 65.40 -50.14 -29.34
C GLN A 171 63.94 -49.79 -29.66
N GLU A 172 63.47 -50.12 -30.86
CA GLU A 172 62.10 -49.81 -31.30
C GLU A 172 61.07 -50.68 -30.56
N THR A 173 61.36 -51.95 -30.32
CA THR A 173 60.46 -52.88 -29.60
C THR A 173 60.40 -52.61 -28.09
N VAL A 174 61.53 -52.31 -27.45
CA VAL A 174 61.57 -51.93 -26.02
C VAL A 174 60.99 -50.52 -25.82
N GLY A 175 61.23 -49.60 -26.77
CA GLY A 175 60.60 -48.29 -26.80
C GLY A 175 59.08 -48.35 -26.93
N ALA A 176 58.56 -49.23 -27.80
CA ALA A 176 57.12 -49.44 -27.96
C ALA A 176 56.46 -49.98 -26.68
N SER A 177 57.10 -50.96 -26.02
CA SER A 177 56.60 -51.53 -24.76
C SER A 177 56.64 -50.51 -23.61
N SER A 178 57.69 -49.70 -23.55
CA SER A 178 57.81 -48.58 -22.61
C SER A 178 56.73 -47.51 -22.86
N ASN A 179 56.45 -47.19 -24.13
CA ASN A 179 55.40 -46.26 -24.51
C ASN A 179 54.00 -46.75 -24.16
N VAL A 180 53.70 -48.03 -24.38
CA VAL A 180 52.43 -48.64 -23.95
C VAL A 180 52.30 -48.61 -22.42
N THR A 181 53.36 -48.93 -21.70
CA THR A 181 53.36 -48.88 -20.23
C THR A 181 53.16 -47.45 -19.72
N ASN A 182 53.81 -46.47 -20.35
CA ASN A 182 53.64 -45.05 -20.01
C ASN A 182 52.24 -44.53 -20.39
N ALA A 183 51.67 -44.99 -21.50
CA ALA A 183 50.30 -44.66 -21.88
C ALA A 183 49.29 -45.24 -20.88
N LEU A 184 49.44 -46.50 -20.48
CA LEU A 184 48.56 -47.14 -19.51
C LEU A 184 48.65 -46.47 -18.13
N ARG A 185 49.87 -46.11 -17.70
CA ARG A 185 50.09 -45.36 -16.46
C ARG A 185 49.46 -43.98 -16.53
N ARG A 186 49.58 -43.29 -17.66
CA ARG A 186 48.93 -42.00 -17.91
C ARG A 186 47.40 -42.11 -17.93
N THR A 187 46.84 -43.18 -18.50
CA THR A 187 45.38 -43.42 -18.46
C THR A 187 44.91 -43.73 -17.06
N HIS A 188 45.70 -44.47 -16.28
CA HIS A 188 45.38 -44.75 -14.88
C HIS A 188 45.40 -43.46 -14.05
N ASP A 189 46.40 -42.60 -14.23
CA ASP A 189 46.47 -41.30 -13.56
C ASP A 189 45.29 -40.41 -13.96
N LEU A 190 44.86 -40.46 -15.23
CA LEU A 190 43.66 -39.76 -15.71
C LEU A 190 42.38 -40.32 -15.07
N ILE A 191 42.21 -41.64 -15.03
CA ILE A 191 41.03 -42.28 -14.43
C ILE A 191 40.97 -41.98 -12.93
N ALA A 192 42.10 -42.00 -12.22
CA ALA A 192 42.15 -41.62 -10.81
C ALA A 192 41.77 -40.14 -10.61
N SER A 193 42.23 -39.26 -11.49
CA SER A 193 41.87 -37.84 -11.45
C SER A 193 40.40 -37.59 -11.81
N GLU A 194 39.83 -38.34 -12.74
CA GLU A 194 38.41 -38.24 -13.10
C GLU A 194 37.51 -38.86 -12.03
N LEU A 195 37.95 -39.93 -11.36
CA LEU A 195 37.20 -40.53 -10.26
C LEU A 195 37.07 -39.56 -9.09
N SER A 196 38.18 -38.92 -8.67
CA SER A 196 38.12 -37.87 -7.64
C SER A 196 37.24 -36.69 -8.06
N ARG A 197 37.32 -36.27 -9.33
CA ARG A 197 36.45 -35.22 -9.89
C ARG A 197 34.97 -35.63 -9.91
N SER A 198 34.67 -36.90 -10.15
CA SER A 198 33.32 -37.47 -10.12
C SER A 198 32.76 -37.51 -8.69
N GLU A 199 33.58 -37.85 -7.70
CA GLU A 199 33.17 -37.79 -6.28
C GLU A 199 32.80 -36.36 -5.87
N PHE A 200 33.59 -35.36 -6.28
CA PHE A 200 33.23 -33.95 -6.04
C PHE A 200 31.94 -33.55 -6.76
N ALA A 201 31.75 -33.97 -8.02
CA ALA A 201 30.52 -33.70 -8.76
C ALA A 201 29.30 -34.37 -8.11
N HIS A 202 29.45 -35.59 -7.62
CA HIS A 202 28.41 -36.30 -6.86
C HIS A 202 28.09 -35.57 -5.56
N GLN A 203 29.10 -35.14 -4.81
CA GLN A 203 28.91 -34.36 -3.60
C GLN A 203 28.13 -33.07 -3.89
N THR A 204 28.50 -32.33 -4.94
CA THR A 204 27.78 -31.12 -5.36
C THR A 204 26.35 -31.41 -5.81
N LEU A 205 26.10 -32.50 -6.54
CA LEU A 205 24.74 -32.88 -6.92
C LEU A 205 23.89 -33.25 -5.68
N THR A 206 24.46 -33.98 -4.72
CA THR A 206 23.75 -34.30 -3.47
C THR A 206 23.48 -33.06 -2.62
N GLU A 207 24.43 -32.13 -2.56
CA GLU A 207 24.28 -30.85 -1.87
C GLU A 207 23.24 -29.97 -2.56
N SER A 208 23.24 -29.89 -3.90
CA SER A 208 22.23 -29.16 -4.66
C SER A 208 20.84 -29.77 -4.49
N SER A 209 20.72 -31.10 -4.41
CA SER A 209 19.45 -31.78 -4.14
C SER A 209 18.98 -31.53 -2.70
N ALA A 210 19.89 -31.43 -1.73
CA ALA A 210 19.55 -31.06 -0.36
C ALA A 210 19.09 -29.60 -0.28
N ALA A 211 19.77 -28.68 -0.97
CA ALA A 211 19.36 -27.28 -1.07
C ALA A 211 17.97 -27.13 -1.72
N LEU A 212 17.68 -27.90 -2.77
CA LEU A 212 16.34 -27.91 -3.39
C LEU A 212 15.26 -28.40 -2.42
N LYS A 213 15.53 -29.42 -1.60
CA LYS A 213 14.61 -29.87 -0.55
C LYS A 213 14.40 -28.82 0.54
N GLN A 214 15.46 -28.16 0.96
CA GLN A 214 15.36 -27.08 1.95
C GLN A 214 14.53 -25.91 1.42
N LEU A 215 14.66 -25.62 0.12
CA LEU A 215 13.87 -24.59 -0.52
C LEU A 215 12.38 -24.99 -0.62
N ASP A 216 12.08 -26.25 -0.94
CA ASP A 216 10.71 -26.80 -0.94
C ASP A 216 10.05 -26.73 0.44
N GLU A 217 10.78 -27.13 1.49
CA GLU A 217 10.33 -26.99 2.89
C GLU A 217 10.11 -25.51 3.26
N SER A 218 11.00 -24.62 2.81
CA SER A 218 10.85 -23.18 3.03
C SER A 218 9.59 -22.64 2.34
N TYR A 219 9.30 -23.04 1.10
CA TYR A 219 8.06 -22.68 0.40
C TYR A 219 6.82 -23.28 1.07
N GLY A 220 6.88 -24.51 1.57
CA GLY A 220 5.82 -25.11 2.36
C GLY A 220 5.55 -24.32 3.65
N SER A 221 6.62 -23.91 4.35
CA SER A 221 6.50 -23.08 5.56
C SER A 221 5.86 -21.71 5.26
N LEU A 222 6.21 -21.09 4.14
CA LEU A 222 5.62 -19.83 3.68
C LEU A 222 4.14 -19.99 3.35
N ASP A 223 3.73 -21.10 2.72
CA ASP A 223 2.33 -21.38 2.47
C ASP A 223 1.55 -21.54 3.78
N THR A 224 2.09 -22.26 4.77
CA THR A 224 1.44 -22.37 6.08
C THR A 224 1.33 -21.01 6.79
N MET A 225 2.33 -20.13 6.64
CA MET A 225 2.30 -18.78 7.20
C MET A 225 1.28 -17.88 6.48
N LEU A 226 1.19 -18.00 5.15
CA LEU A 226 0.19 -17.30 4.34
C LEU A 226 -1.22 -17.77 4.66
N VAL A 227 -1.42 -19.07 4.88
CA VAL A 227 -2.70 -19.63 5.34
C VAL A 227 -3.05 -19.08 6.72
N LYS A 228 -2.11 -19.04 7.67
CA LYS A 228 -2.32 -18.44 9.00
C LYS A 228 -2.61 -16.94 8.93
N SER A 229 -1.90 -16.20 8.07
CA SER A 229 -2.15 -14.78 7.83
C SER A 229 -3.53 -14.56 7.23
N ARG A 230 -3.94 -15.38 6.25
CA ARG A 230 -5.27 -15.33 5.64
C ARG A 230 -6.37 -15.65 6.64
N ASP A 231 -6.15 -16.60 7.54
CA ASP A 231 -7.11 -16.95 8.59
C ASP A 231 -7.22 -15.81 9.63
N LEU A 232 -6.12 -15.18 10.00
CA LEU A 232 -6.11 -13.97 10.84
C LEU A 232 -6.79 -12.77 10.15
N LEU A 233 -6.49 -12.53 8.87
CA LEU A 233 -7.17 -11.49 8.09
C LEU A 233 -8.65 -11.81 7.89
N GLY A 234 -8.99 -13.08 7.74
CA GLY A 234 -10.37 -13.56 7.63
C GLY A 234 -11.15 -13.36 8.92
N THR A 235 -10.54 -13.65 10.08
CA THR A 235 -11.14 -13.41 11.39
C THR A 235 -11.27 -11.92 11.70
N LEU A 236 -10.27 -11.10 11.33
CA LEU A 236 -10.34 -9.64 11.44
C LEU A 236 -11.42 -9.05 10.54
N LEU A 237 -11.48 -9.45 9.26
CA LEU A 237 -12.53 -9.01 8.34
C LEU A 237 -13.91 -9.51 8.76
N LYS A 238 -14.02 -10.73 9.28
CA LYS A 238 -15.28 -11.26 9.83
C LYS A 238 -15.71 -10.44 11.05
N SER A 239 -14.77 -10.06 11.91
CA SER A 239 -15.01 -9.21 13.08
C SER A 239 -15.47 -7.81 12.67
N GLN A 240 -14.74 -7.15 11.77
CA GLN A 240 -15.07 -5.81 11.27
C GLN A 240 -16.39 -5.77 10.47
N LYS A 241 -16.76 -6.88 9.83
CA LYS A 241 -18.05 -7.02 9.14
C LYS A 241 -19.23 -7.04 10.12
N SER A 242 -19.02 -7.54 11.35
CA SER A 242 -20.04 -7.48 12.40
C SER A 242 -20.27 -6.05 12.90
N ASP A 243 -19.21 -5.24 13.00
CA ASP A 243 -19.31 -3.82 13.39
C ASP A 243 -20.07 -3.00 12.35
N THR A 244 -19.85 -3.28 11.07
CA THR A 244 -20.60 -2.63 9.98
C THR A 244 -22.09 -2.98 10.05
N TRP A 245 -22.43 -4.18 10.50
CA TRP A 245 -23.82 -4.61 10.65
C TRP A 245 -24.52 -3.92 11.82
N TYR A 246 -23.83 -3.70 12.94
CA TYR A 246 -24.35 -2.91 14.07
C TYR A 246 -24.56 -1.44 13.69
N LEU A 247 -23.61 -0.81 12.99
CA LEU A 247 -23.75 0.57 12.55
C LEU A 247 -24.90 0.73 11.54
N GLN A 248 -25.05 -0.24 10.62
CA GLN A 248 -26.14 -0.26 9.67
C GLN A 248 -27.51 -0.39 10.35
N THR A 249 -27.68 -1.32 11.29
CA THR A 249 -28.96 -1.48 12.03
C THR A 249 -29.29 -0.25 12.89
N ALA A 250 -28.29 0.37 13.52
CA ALA A 250 -28.46 1.62 14.26
C ALA A 250 -28.89 2.78 13.34
N MET A 251 -28.31 2.90 12.15
CA MET A 251 -28.69 3.92 11.16
C MET A 251 -30.14 3.74 10.70
N TYR A 252 -30.59 2.50 10.45
CA TYR A 252 -31.98 2.23 10.09
C TYR A 252 -32.96 2.56 11.23
N MET A 253 -32.64 2.18 12.47
CA MET A 253 -33.46 2.55 13.63
C MET A 253 -33.54 4.08 13.82
N LEU A 254 -32.44 4.80 13.58
CA LEU A 254 -32.42 6.26 13.59
C LEU A 254 -33.31 6.83 12.48
N MET A 255 -33.20 6.33 11.25
CA MET A 255 -34.04 6.79 10.14
C MET A 255 -35.52 6.51 10.36
N VAL A 256 -35.87 5.34 10.90
CA VAL A 256 -37.26 4.99 11.24
C VAL A 256 -37.81 5.92 12.33
N THR A 257 -37.04 6.18 13.39
CA THR A 257 -37.47 7.10 14.46
C THR A 257 -37.55 8.56 13.98
N LEU A 258 -36.64 8.99 13.11
CA LEU A 258 -36.67 10.31 12.49
C LEU A 258 -37.87 10.46 11.55
N GLY A 259 -38.13 9.46 10.72
CA GLY A 259 -39.32 9.38 9.86
C GLY A 259 -40.61 9.39 10.68
N TRP A 260 -40.66 8.65 11.79
CA TRP A 260 -41.78 8.67 12.73
C TRP A 260 -41.98 10.03 13.40
N LEU A 261 -40.89 10.70 13.78
CA LEU A 261 -40.91 12.06 14.30
C LEU A 261 -41.42 13.06 13.26
N ILE A 262 -40.98 12.96 12.01
CA ILE A 262 -41.46 13.81 10.92
C ILE A 262 -42.95 13.56 10.68
N PHE A 263 -43.37 12.29 10.60
CA PHE A 263 -44.79 11.93 10.45
C PHE A 263 -45.64 12.47 11.60
N ARG A 264 -45.19 12.27 12.84
CA ARG A 264 -45.94 12.66 14.03
C ARG A 264 -45.92 14.17 14.28
N ARG A 265 -44.78 14.82 14.09
CA ARG A 265 -44.54 16.22 14.46
C ARG A 265 -44.86 17.17 13.31
N LEU A 266 -44.37 16.85 12.11
CA LEU A 266 -44.37 17.75 10.96
C LEU A 266 -45.52 17.50 9.99
N LEU A 267 -46.02 16.26 9.90
CA LEU A 267 -47.25 15.99 9.16
C LEU A 267 -48.48 16.24 10.05
N TYR A 268 -48.59 15.63 11.24
CA TYR A 268 -49.87 15.67 11.97
C TYR A 268 -50.29 17.08 12.46
N GLY A 269 -49.36 17.89 12.96
CA GLY A 269 -49.68 19.23 13.47
C GLY A 269 -49.94 20.26 12.36
N PRO A 270 -48.95 20.52 11.49
CA PRO A 270 -49.09 21.46 10.38
C PRO A 270 -50.17 21.09 9.38
N ILE A 271 -50.42 19.80 9.07
CA ILE A 271 -51.52 19.40 8.16
C ILE A 271 -52.88 19.70 8.78
N TRP A 272 -53.05 19.50 10.08
CA TRP A 272 -54.30 19.89 10.74
C TRP A 272 -54.51 21.41 10.70
N TRP A 273 -53.43 22.19 10.80
CA TRP A 273 -53.46 23.63 10.54
C TRP A 273 -53.76 23.93 9.07
N LEU A 274 -53.15 23.23 8.11
CA LEU A 274 -53.36 23.37 6.67
C LEU A 274 -54.75 22.94 6.21
N VAL A 275 -55.48 22.12 6.97
CA VAL A 275 -56.89 21.77 6.71
C VAL A 275 -57.83 22.79 7.36
N LEU A 276 -57.55 23.24 8.60
CA LEU A 276 -58.34 24.28 9.26
C LEU A 276 -58.19 25.66 8.61
N PHE A 277 -57.00 26.00 8.12
CA PHE A 277 -56.69 27.31 7.54
C PHE A 277 -57.51 27.64 6.27
N PRO A 278 -57.61 26.77 5.24
CA PRO A 278 -58.45 27.02 4.08
C PRO A 278 -59.94 27.01 4.43
N VAL A 279 -60.39 26.14 5.34
CA VAL A 279 -61.78 26.14 5.83
C VAL A 279 -62.11 27.45 6.56
N ARG A 280 -61.19 27.98 7.38
CA ARG A 280 -61.33 29.27 8.08
C ARG A 280 -61.38 30.45 7.10
N ILE A 281 -60.63 30.41 6.00
CA ILE A 281 -60.67 31.42 4.93
C ILE A 281 -61.97 31.34 4.14
N LEU A 282 -62.42 30.13 3.79
CA LEU A 282 -63.70 29.91 3.09
C LEU A 282 -64.91 30.32 3.93
N PHE A 283 -64.87 30.10 5.25
CA PHE A 283 -65.93 30.55 6.18
C PHE A 283 -65.75 31.99 6.69
N GLY A 284 -64.59 32.62 6.48
CA GLY A 284 -64.22 33.90 7.10
C GLY A 284 -63.92 35.06 6.13
N VAL A 285 -63.93 34.83 4.82
CA VAL A 285 -63.62 35.85 3.79
C VAL A 285 -64.77 35.98 2.78
N GLY A 286 -66.01 35.95 3.27
CA GLY A 286 -67.17 36.45 2.56
C GLY A 286 -67.35 37.95 2.88
N TRP A 287 -67.16 38.79 1.86
CA TRP A 287 -67.44 40.24 1.81
C TRP A 287 -66.31 41.12 2.34
N LYS A 288 -65.61 41.81 1.41
CA LYS A 288 -65.38 43.28 1.36
C LYS A 288 -64.18 43.63 0.48
N VAL A 289 -64.35 43.63 -0.85
CA VAL A 289 -63.69 44.61 -1.76
C VAL A 289 -64.57 44.80 -3.00
N SER A 290 -65.30 45.92 -3.07
CA SER A 290 -65.77 46.49 -4.35
C SER A 290 -65.96 48.01 -4.21
N SER A 291 -65.13 48.71 -4.99
CA SER A 291 -65.16 50.07 -5.54
C SER A 291 -66.23 51.11 -5.12
N ILE A 292 -65.71 52.22 -4.56
CA ILE A 292 -65.75 53.62 -5.05
C ILE A 292 -66.89 54.02 -6.04
N VAL A 293 -67.78 54.93 -5.60
CA VAL A 293 -68.16 56.21 -6.25
C VAL A 293 -68.93 57.06 -5.20
N ALA A 294 -68.53 58.33 -5.02
CA ALA A 294 -69.22 59.36 -4.23
C ALA A 294 -70.11 60.23 -5.18
N PRO A 295 -71.01 61.16 -4.75
CA PRO A 295 -71.05 61.88 -3.46
C PRO A 295 -72.44 62.23 -2.87
N ALA A 296 -72.44 62.77 -1.64
CA ALA A 296 -73.23 63.93 -1.14
C ALA A 296 -73.77 63.76 0.30
N LYS A 297 -73.01 64.32 1.27
CA LYS A 297 -73.38 65.21 2.40
C LYS A 297 -74.55 64.84 3.37
N PRO A 298 -74.63 65.49 4.55
CA PRO A 298 -74.30 64.89 5.85
C PRO A 298 -75.53 64.79 6.79
N VAL A 299 -75.45 64.07 7.92
CA VAL A 299 -76.17 64.40 9.19
C VAL A 299 -75.74 63.49 10.36
N ALA A 300 -75.32 64.16 11.43
CA ALA A 300 -75.45 63.90 12.88
C ALA A 300 -75.16 62.52 13.54
N SER A 301 -74.09 62.55 14.36
CA SER A 301 -74.05 62.28 15.82
C SER A 301 -74.09 60.86 16.43
N PRO A 302 -73.51 60.68 17.65
CA PRO A 302 -72.90 59.42 18.11
C PRO A 302 -73.53 58.82 19.39
N ALA A 303 -73.27 57.54 19.67
CA ALA A 303 -73.35 56.94 21.02
C ALA A 303 -72.52 55.62 21.04
N ARG A 304 -71.48 55.49 21.87
CA ARG A 304 -71.49 54.96 23.27
C ARG A 304 -72.01 53.52 23.32
N ALA A 305 -71.19 52.48 23.42
CA ALA A 305 -70.37 52.01 24.57
C ALA A 305 -71.03 50.84 25.31
N HIS A 306 -70.15 49.96 25.80
CA HIS A 306 -70.28 49.16 27.02
C HIS A 306 -71.14 47.87 26.99
N GLU A 307 -70.38 46.77 27.16
CA GLU A 307 -70.44 45.84 28.31
C GLU A 307 -71.42 44.65 28.36
N LEU A 308 -70.77 43.51 28.65
CA LEU A 308 -71.18 42.33 29.44
C LEU A 308 -72.47 41.60 29.05
N ASN A 309 -72.42 40.26 29.00
CA ASN A 309 -72.73 39.44 30.17
C ASN A 309 -72.80 37.94 29.81
N ALA A 310 -72.46 37.13 30.82
CA ALA A 310 -73.13 35.91 31.25
C ALA A 310 -73.03 34.61 30.44
N LYS A 311 -72.39 33.63 31.11
CA LYS A 311 -72.96 32.34 31.58
C LYS A 311 -73.81 31.53 30.61
N GLN A 312 -73.53 30.24 30.50
CA GLN A 312 -74.18 29.17 31.30
C GLN A 312 -73.72 27.80 30.79
N GLN A 313 -73.66 26.84 31.71
CA GLN A 313 -73.21 25.45 31.62
C GLN A 313 -74.25 24.49 31.01
N VAL A 314 -73.83 23.20 30.95
CA VAL A 314 -74.56 21.93 31.17
C VAL A 314 -74.94 21.14 29.89
N GLU A 315 -74.43 19.91 29.73
CA GLU A 315 -75.10 18.62 30.06
C GLU A 315 -74.32 17.41 29.49
N VAL A 316 -74.42 16.24 30.13
CA VAL A 316 -73.68 14.99 29.90
C VAL A 316 -74.68 13.84 29.76
N GLU A 317 -74.54 12.97 28.74
CA GLU A 317 -75.20 11.65 28.64
C GLU A 317 -74.51 10.92 27.46
N GLY A 318 -74.14 9.64 27.39
CA GLY A 318 -74.14 8.44 28.23
C GLY A 318 -73.47 7.32 27.38
N LEU A 319 -72.79 6.36 28.00
CA LEU A 319 -72.22 5.12 27.41
C LEU A 319 -73.31 4.00 27.34
N PRO A 320 -73.09 2.76 26.81
CA PRO A 320 -72.13 2.18 25.84
C PRO A 320 -72.79 1.14 24.86
N GLY A 321 -71.98 0.49 23.99
CA GLY A 321 -72.32 -0.76 23.24
C GLY A 321 -71.22 -1.04 22.19
N GLU A 322 -70.34 -2.04 22.37
CA GLU A 322 -70.46 -3.46 21.97
C GLU A 322 -70.68 -3.67 20.45
N ASP A 323 -69.64 -4.11 19.73
CA ASP A 323 -69.64 -5.32 18.88
C ASP A 323 -68.41 -5.42 17.94
N LEU A 324 -67.91 -6.65 17.79
CA LEU A 324 -66.68 -7.10 17.12
C LEU A 324 -66.90 -7.34 15.58
N PRO A 325 -66.10 -8.17 14.85
CA PRO A 325 -65.31 -7.80 13.66
C PRO A 325 -65.80 -8.51 12.37
N THR A 326 -65.12 -8.38 11.22
CA THR A 326 -65.01 -9.34 10.06
C THR A 326 -64.34 -8.58 8.89
N ILE A 327 -63.10 -8.88 8.49
CA ILE A 327 -62.62 -9.88 7.50
C ILE A 327 -62.98 -9.56 6.03
N ASP A 328 -61.93 -9.30 5.21
CA ASP A 328 -61.60 -9.87 3.89
C ASP A 328 -60.68 -8.92 3.10
N THR A 329 -59.37 -9.22 3.02
CA THR A 329 -58.68 -9.93 1.94
C THR A 329 -58.68 -9.22 0.58
N HIS A 330 -57.55 -8.58 0.24
CA HIS A 330 -56.94 -8.76 -1.08
C HIS A 330 -55.47 -8.36 -1.04
N GLU A 331 -54.61 -9.31 -1.39
CA GLU A 331 -53.24 -9.03 -1.84
C GLU A 331 -53.31 -8.32 -3.19
N ASP A 332 -52.43 -7.35 -3.42
CA ASP A 332 -51.86 -7.15 -4.75
C ASP A 332 -50.45 -6.58 -4.62
N HIS A 333 -49.50 -7.45 -4.94
CA HIS A 333 -48.11 -7.09 -5.19
C HIS A 333 -48.04 -6.26 -6.48
N LYS A 334 -47.58 -5.01 -6.38
CA LYS A 334 -46.98 -4.33 -7.53
C LYS A 334 -45.70 -3.61 -7.12
N SER A 335 -44.60 -4.30 -7.38
CA SER A 335 -43.26 -3.74 -7.50
C SER A 335 -43.22 -2.65 -8.58
N LEU A 336 -42.52 -1.55 -8.29
CA LEU A 336 -42.17 -0.50 -9.24
C LEU A 336 -40.67 -0.17 -9.16
N PRO A 337 -40.09 0.33 -10.27
CA PRO A 337 -38.83 -0.14 -10.81
C PRO A 337 -37.73 0.91 -10.62
N ILE A 338 -36.71 0.58 -9.83
CA ILE A 338 -35.51 1.42 -9.73
C ILE A 338 -34.27 0.63 -10.16
N VAL A 339 -34.35 -0.70 -10.21
CA VAL A 339 -33.22 -1.57 -10.57
C VAL A 339 -32.95 -1.56 -12.09
N GLU A 340 -33.98 -1.40 -12.92
CA GLU A 340 -33.83 -1.45 -14.38
C GLU A 340 -33.12 -0.22 -14.96
N ILE A 341 -33.27 0.95 -14.34
CA ILE A 341 -32.65 2.21 -14.82
C ILE A 341 -31.14 2.21 -14.54
N VAL A 342 -30.71 1.54 -13.47
CA VAL A 342 -29.29 1.46 -13.09
C VAL A 342 -28.56 0.42 -13.95
N ASP A 343 -29.20 -0.71 -14.22
CA ASP A 343 -28.59 -1.75 -15.07
C ASP A 343 -28.46 -1.30 -16.54
N ASP A 344 -29.39 -0.49 -17.05
CA ASP A 344 -29.32 0.02 -18.42
C ASP A 344 -28.22 1.09 -18.56
N ALA A 345 -28.07 1.96 -17.55
CA ALA A 345 -27.00 2.96 -17.51
C ALA A 345 -25.61 2.31 -17.42
N VAL A 346 -25.46 1.24 -16.62
CA VAL A 346 -24.20 0.50 -16.50
C VAL A 346 -23.87 -0.23 -17.80
N LYS A 347 -24.84 -0.85 -18.48
CA LYS A 347 -24.61 -1.52 -19.77
C LYS A 347 -24.22 -0.55 -20.88
N THR A 348 -24.81 0.64 -20.91
CA THR A 348 -24.41 1.67 -21.88
C THR A 348 -22.98 2.16 -21.65
N ALA A 349 -22.57 2.34 -20.40
CA ALA A 349 -21.21 2.78 -20.08
C ALA A 349 -20.15 1.71 -20.35
N THR A 350 -20.47 0.43 -20.12
CA THR A 350 -19.55 -0.67 -20.42
C THR A 350 -19.35 -0.86 -21.92
N ASN A 351 -20.40 -0.70 -22.73
CA ASN A 351 -20.29 -0.87 -24.17
C ASN A 351 -19.50 0.28 -24.83
N GLU A 352 -19.67 1.52 -24.35
CA GLU A 352 -18.88 2.68 -24.81
C GLU A 352 -17.38 2.54 -24.44
N ALA A 353 -17.08 1.90 -23.32
CA ALA A 353 -15.69 1.64 -22.91
C ALA A 353 -15.04 0.51 -23.73
N THR A 354 -15.81 -0.51 -24.14
CA THR A 354 -15.29 -1.59 -25.00
C THR A 354 -15.05 -1.13 -26.43
N GLU A 355 -15.89 -0.25 -26.97
CA GLU A 355 -15.73 0.26 -28.34
C GLU A 355 -14.49 1.17 -28.44
N ARG A 356 -14.19 1.97 -27.41
CA ARG A 356 -12.95 2.76 -27.33
C ARG A 356 -11.67 1.92 -27.21
N LEU A 357 -11.78 0.70 -26.68
CA LEU A 357 -10.63 -0.21 -26.57
C LEU A 357 -10.36 -0.94 -27.89
N ASP A 358 -11.40 -1.30 -28.65
CA ASP A 358 -11.25 -1.91 -29.98
C ASP A 358 -10.71 -0.90 -31.00
N ASP A 359 -11.14 0.37 -30.94
CA ASP A 359 -10.59 1.43 -31.81
C ASP A 359 -9.08 1.64 -31.53
N ALA A 360 -8.66 1.67 -30.25
CA ALA A 360 -7.26 1.79 -29.87
C ALA A 360 -6.40 0.57 -30.26
N GLN A 361 -7.00 -0.62 -30.31
CA GLN A 361 -6.33 -1.84 -30.80
C GLN A 361 -6.25 -1.89 -32.33
N SER A 362 -7.18 -1.26 -33.05
CA SER A 362 -7.14 -1.19 -34.51
C SER A 362 -6.06 -0.24 -35.03
N ASP A 363 -5.87 0.92 -34.39
CA ASP A 363 -4.83 1.89 -34.74
C ASP A 363 -3.41 1.35 -34.49
N THR A 364 -3.24 0.51 -33.47
CA THR A 364 -1.95 -0.15 -33.19
C THR A 364 -1.63 -1.29 -34.16
N ARG A 365 -2.66 -1.92 -34.75
CA ARG A 365 -2.47 -2.99 -35.76
C ARG A 365 -2.14 -2.45 -37.14
N ILE A 366 -2.63 -1.26 -37.50
CA ILE A 366 -2.33 -0.61 -38.80
C ILE A 366 -0.90 -0.04 -38.81
N ALA A 367 -0.33 0.27 -37.65
CA ALA A 367 1.07 0.73 -37.53
C ALA A 367 2.12 -0.39 -37.70
N ASP A 368 1.75 -1.66 -37.58
CA ASP A 368 2.65 -2.82 -37.72
C ASP A 368 2.63 -3.45 -39.13
N GLU A 369 1.75 -3.00 -40.04
CA GLU A 369 1.63 -3.52 -41.42
C GLU A 369 2.11 -2.54 -42.53
N LEU A 370 2.78 -1.45 -42.15
CA LEU A 370 3.56 -0.57 -43.04
C LEU A 370 5.05 -0.67 -42.70
#